data_AF-A0A7C2C5A0-F1
#
_entry.id   AF-A0A7C2C5A0-F1
#
_cell.length_a   1.000
_cell.length_b   1.000
_cell.length_c   1.000
_cell.angle_alpha   90.00
_cell.angle_beta   90.00
_cell.angle_gamma   90.00
#
_symmetry.space_group_name_H-M   'P 1'
#
loop_
_entity.id
_entity.type
_entity.pdbx_description
1 polymer ?
#
loop_
_entity_poly.entity_id
_entity_poly.type
_entity_poly.pdbx_seq_one_letter_code
_entity_poly.pdbx_strand_id
1 'polypeptide(L)'
;MVSEHDVKASGLCPRRPKASRLEPLVKAFGVEVIVTDELPTYNLVARALDLRQAHCRFHLKRRVGRLIKNFESELGEQVKPLLDEVRQSGRRPLLPQDGGKKLLRLGLEIKARFDPNKEVQEPLYRLRQFILRLSEHWARHRLWLVEPGVPSTNNRTEQAICRPKAVRPGRSAVLRPLLASNRPFS
;
A
#
# COMPACT_ATOMS: atom_id res chain seq x y z
N MET A 1 7.60 -17.06 -32.06
CA MET A 1 8.14 -15.80 -31.54
C MET A 1 7.05 -14.76 -31.67
N VAL A 2 6.45 -14.30 -30.58
CA VAL A 2 5.37 -13.31 -30.61
C VAL A 2 6.00 -11.92 -30.68
N SER A 3 5.68 -11.16 -31.72
CA SER A 3 6.30 -9.87 -32.01
C SER A 3 5.86 -8.80 -31.00
N GLU A 4 6.70 -7.80 -30.73
CA GLU A 4 6.37 -6.67 -29.84
C GLU A 4 5.10 -5.90 -30.26
N HIS A 5 4.66 -6.07 -31.52
CA HIS A 5 3.45 -5.46 -32.04
C HIS A 5 2.16 -6.12 -31.54
N ASP A 6 2.17 -7.42 -31.22
CA ASP A 6 0.98 -8.14 -30.72
C ASP A 6 0.63 -7.80 -29.27
N VAL A 7 1.58 -7.24 -28.50
CA VAL A 7 1.38 -6.88 -27.09
C VAL A 7 0.45 -5.66 -26.95
N LYS A 8 0.43 -4.75 -27.93
CA LYS A 8 -0.40 -3.52 -27.86
C LYS A 8 -1.91 -3.78 -28.04
N ALA A 9 -2.31 -4.84 -28.75
CA ALA A 9 -3.71 -5.14 -29.04
C ALA A 9 -4.47 -5.81 -27.86
N SER A 10 -3.75 -6.30 -26.85
CA SER A 10 -4.33 -7.10 -25.74
C SER A 10 -4.74 -6.31 -24.50
N GLY A 11 -4.63 -4.97 -24.51
CA GLY A 11 -4.88 -4.14 -23.31
C GLY A 11 -3.86 -4.35 -22.18
N LEU A 12 -2.79 -5.11 -22.40
CA LEU A 12 -1.73 -5.35 -21.44
C LEU A 12 -0.76 -4.17 -21.40
N CYS A 13 -0.96 -3.27 -20.43
CA CYS A 13 0.05 -2.27 -20.09
C CYS A 13 1.39 -2.97 -19.74
N PRO A 14 2.50 -2.70 -20.46
CA PRO A 14 3.77 -3.44 -20.33
C PRO A 14 4.45 -3.28 -18.96
N ARG A 15 3.97 -2.34 -18.14
CA ARG A 15 4.46 -2.05 -16.78
C ARG A 15 3.65 -2.72 -15.67
N ARG A 16 2.59 -3.47 -15.97
CA ARG A 16 1.84 -4.19 -14.92
C ARG A 16 2.67 -5.37 -14.40
N PRO A 17 2.73 -5.57 -13.08
CA PRO A 17 3.37 -6.74 -12.50
C PRO A 17 2.65 -8.00 -13.00
N LYS A 18 3.41 -9.00 -13.46
CA LYS A 18 2.91 -10.29 -13.92
C LYS A 18 3.38 -11.37 -12.95
N ALA A 19 2.48 -12.27 -12.56
CA ALA A 19 2.79 -13.37 -11.64
C ALA A 19 3.96 -14.22 -12.14
N SER A 20 4.00 -14.51 -13.45
CA SER A 20 5.08 -15.28 -14.09
C SER A 20 6.48 -14.69 -13.93
N ARG A 21 6.61 -13.38 -13.66
CA ARG A 21 7.92 -12.75 -13.40
C ARG A 21 8.39 -12.95 -11.95
N LEU A 22 7.48 -13.13 -11.01
CA LEU A 22 7.79 -13.27 -9.59
C LEU A 22 7.79 -14.74 -9.14
N GLU A 23 7.08 -15.61 -9.84
CA GLU A 23 6.96 -17.03 -9.51
C GLU A 23 8.31 -17.74 -9.26
N PRO A 24 9.38 -17.56 -10.08
CA PRO A 24 10.65 -18.21 -9.81
C PRO A 24 11.29 -17.76 -8.48
N LEU A 25 11.13 -16.48 -8.13
CA LEU A 25 11.64 -15.92 -6.88
C LEU A 25 10.84 -16.44 -5.68
N VAL A 26 9.52 -16.51 -5.81
CA VAL A 26 8.64 -17.06 -4.77
C VAL A 26 9.05 -18.49 -4.44
N LYS A 27 9.24 -19.33 -5.46
CA LYS A 27 9.66 -20.73 -5.28
C LYS A 27 11.07 -20.84 -4.70
N ALA A 28 12.02 -20.07 -5.21
CA ALA A 28 13.42 -20.15 -4.78
C ALA A 28 13.64 -19.71 -3.32
N PHE A 29 12.84 -18.75 -2.83
CA PHE A 29 13.02 -18.16 -1.50
C PHE A 29 11.92 -18.53 -0.50
N GLY A 30 10.95 -19.37 -0.88
CA GLY A 30 9.83 -19.75 -0.01
C GLY A 30 9.02 -18.53 0.45
N VAL A 31 8.75 -17.59 -0.46
CA VAL A 31 8.08 -16.32 -0.10
C VAL A 31 6.62 -16.58 0.22
N GLU A 32 6.19 -16.22 1.43
CA GLU A 32 4.78 -16.31 1.84
C GLU A 32 4.05 -14.97 1.84
N VAL A 33 4.81 -13.87 1.97
CA VAL A 33 4.27 -12.51 2.09
C VAL A 33 4.96 -11.58 1.12
N ILE A 34 4.18 -10.85 0.32
CA ILE A 34 4.67 -9.75 -0.50
C ILE A 34 4.28 -8.41 0.13
N VAL A 35 5.23 -7.49 0.21
CA VAL A 35 4.99 -6.11 0.67
C VAL A 35 4.97 -5.20 -0.55
N THR A 36 3.81 -4.62 -0.86
CA THR A 36 3.64 -3.76 -2.05
C THR A 36 3.05 -2.41 -1.67
N ASP A 37 3.07 -1.46 -2.58
CA ASP A 37 2.14 -0.34 -2.52
C ASP A 37 0.69 -0.83 -2.72
N GLU A 38 -0.27 0.09 -2.60
CA GLU A 38 -1.70 -0.24 -2.64
C GLU A 38 -2.27 -0.30 -4.06
N LEU A 39 -1.43 -0.66 -5.04
CA LEU A 39 -1.87 -0.80 -6.42
C LEU A 39 -2.72 -2.06 -6.58
N PRO A 40 -3.95 -1.96 -7.13
CA PRO A 40 -4.84 -3.10 -7.31
C PRO A 40 -4.24 -4.26 -8.13
N THR A 41 -3.28 -3.96 -9.00
CA THR A 41 -2.58 -4.96 -9.82
C THR A 41 -1.82 -5.98 -8.98
N TYR A 42 -1.24 -5.58 -7.84
CA TYR A 42 -0.54 -6.52 -6.96
C TYR A 42 -1.49 -7.43 -6.18
N ASN A 43 -2.76 -7.04 -5.99
CA ASN A 43 -3.76 -7.94 -5.41
C ASN A 43 -3.97 -9.17 -6.29
N LEU A 44 -4.00 -8.98 -7.61
CA LEU A 44 -4.17 -10.07 -8.58
C LEU A 44 -2.94 -10.98 -8.60
N VAL A 45 -1.75 -10.38 -8.54
CA VAL A 45 -0.48 -11.12 -8.51
C VAL A 45 -0.33 -11.94 -7.22
N ALA A 46 -0.64 -11.34 -6.07
CA ALA A 46 -0.59 -12.03 -4.79
C ALA A 46 -1.54 -13.24 -4.78
N ARG A 47 -2.78 -13.07 -5.26
CA ARG A 47 -3.74 -14.18 -5.40
C ARG A 47 -3.24 -15.28 -6.35
N ALA A 48 -2.69 -14.91 -7.51
CA ALA A 48 -2.22 -15.88 -8.50
C ALA A 48 -1.02 -16.72 -8.00
N LEU A 49 -0.26 -16.21 -7.04
CA LEU A 49 0.91 -16.87 -6.46
C LEU A 49 0.65 -17.39 -5.03
N ASP A 50 -0.61 -17.36 -4.58
CA ASP A 50 -1.02 -17.73 -3.21
C ASP A 50 -0.21 -17.04 -2.10
N LEU A 51 0.07 -15.75 -2.29
CA LEU A 51 0.81 -14.92 -1.34
C LEU A 51 -0.13 -14.11 -0.47
N ARG A 52 0.22 -13.99 0.81
CA ARG A 52 -0.34 -12.94 1.66
C ARG A 52 0.24 -11.59 1.23
N GLN A 53 -0.57 -10.53 1.31
CA GLN A 53 -0.16 -9.19 0.89
C GLN A 53 -0.16 -8.22 2.07
N ALA A 54 1.01 -7.68 2.39
CA ALA A 54 1.15 -6.54 3.27
C ALA A 54 1.18 -5.24 2.45
N HIS A 55 0.54 -4.19 2.96
CA HIS A 55 0.67 -2.86 2.37
C HIS A 55 1.86 -2.12 3.00
N CYS A 56 2.69 -1.53 2.15
CA CYS A 56 3.85 -0.76 2.55
C CYS A 56 3.45 0.39 3.50
N ARG A 57 4.01 0.37 4.71
CA ARG A 57 3.72 1.35 5.76
C ARG A 57 4.18 2.75 5.41
N PHE A 58 5.31 2.89 4.71
CA PHE A 58 5.78 4.20 4.24
C PHE A 58 4.77 4.84 3.28
N HIS A 59 4.29 4.08 2.29
CA HIS A 59 3.30 4.55 1.33
C HIS A 59 1.97 4.88 2.00
N LEU A 60 1.53 4.05 2.94
CA LEU A 60 0.34 4.32 3.75
C LEU A 60 0.46 5.67 4.47
N LYS A 61 1.52 5.88 5.26
CA LYS A 61 1.73 7.14 6.00
C LYS A 61 1.77 8.35 5.09
N ARG A 62 2.51 8.26 3.98
CA ARG A 62 2.63 9.34 3.01
C ARG A 62 1.30 9.65 2.34
N ARG A 63 0.48 8.64 2.07
CA ARG A 63 -0.85 8.81 1.47
C ARG A 63 -1.84 9.43 2.47
N VAL A 64 -1.96 8.85 3.67
CA VAL A 64 -2.83 9.37 4.74
C VAL A 64 -2.48 10.82 5.06
N GLY A 65 -1.19 11.12 5.26
CA GLY A 65 -0.75 12.49 5.56
C GLY A 65 -1.06 13.50 4.45
N ARG A 66 -0.87 13.12 3.18
CA ARG A 66 -1.22 13.98 2.03
C ARG A 66 -2.73 14.20 1.93
N LEU A 67 -3.52 13.15 2.08
CA LEU A 67 -4.98 13.26 1.97
C LEU A 67 -5.58 14.10 3.09
N ILE A 68 -5.11 13.95 4.33
CA ILE A 68 -5.54 14.81 5.43
C ILE A 68 -5.24 16.27 5.10
N LYS A 69 -4.02 16.60 4.67
CA LYS A 69 -3.65 17.99 4.33
C LYS A 69 -4.54 18.56 3.22
N ASN A 70 -4.86 17.76 2.20
CA ASN A 70 -5.73 18.18 1.11
C ASN A 70 -7.17 18.42 1.59
N PHE A 71 -7.73 17.51 2.39
CA PHE A 71 -9.08 17.68 2.92
C PHE A 71 -9.19 18.81 3.94
N GLU A 72 -8.16 19.04 4.76
CA GLU A 72 -8.07 20.24 5.63
C GLU A 72 -8.16 21.52 4.79
N SER A 73 -7.48 21.58 3.64
CA SER A 73 -7.55 22.75 2.74
C SER A 73 -8.88 22.87 1.98
N GLU A 74 -9.53 21.77 1.63
CA GLU A 74 -10.76 21.78 0.82
C GLU A 74 -12.04 21.94 1.65
N LEU A 75 -12.08 21.37 2.86
CA LEU A 75 -13.28 21.30 3.71
C LEU A 75 -13.20 22.20 4.96
N GLY A 76 -12.03 22.78 5.24
CA GLY A 76 -11.83 23.72 6.35
C GLY A 76 -11.86 23.07 7.75
N GLU A 77 -12.05 23.91 8.77
CA GLU A 77 -11.93 23.52 10.19
C GLU A 77 -12.95 22.45 10.64
N GLN A 78 -14.13 22.40 10.01
CA GLN A 78 -15.24 21.54 10.45
C GLN A 78 -14.91 20.05 10.40
N VAL A 79 -14.00 19.64 9.51
CA VAL A 79 -13.60 18.24 9.36
C VAL A 79 -12.34 17.89 10.14
N LYS A 80 -11.67 18.86 10.78
CA LYS A 80 -10.44 18.60 11.52
C LYS A 80 -10.58 17.53 12.59
N PRO A 81 -11.64 17.50 13.44
CA PRO A 81 -11.79 16.44 14.43
C PRO A 81 -11.81 15.05 13.80
N LEU A 82 -12.56 14.89 12.70
CA LEU A 82 -12.64 13.63 11.94
C LEU A 82 -11.27 13.26 11.32
N LEU A 83 -10.58 14.23 10.73
CA LEU A 83 -9.27 13.99 10.12
C LEU A 83 -8.19 13.67 11.17
N ASP A 84 -8.30 14.22 12.38
CA ASP A 84 -7.43 13.90 13.50
C ASP A 84 -7.67 12.49 14.01
N GLU A 85 -8.92 12.00 14.09
CA GLU A 85 -9.20 10.60 14.39
C GLU A 85 -8.57 9.64 13.37
N VAL A 86 -8.71 9.95 12.07
CA VAL A 86 -8.07 9.18 11.00
C VAL A 86 -6.55 9.24 11.14
N ARG A 87 -5.97 10.41 11.43
CA ARG A 87 -4.53 10.60 11.66
C ARG A 87 -4.02 9.76 12.83
N GLN A 88 -4.75 9.74 13.94
CA GLN A 88 -4.40 9.00 15.14
C GLN A 88 -4.44 7.49 14.90
N SER A 89 -5.44 6.99 14.16
CA SER A 89 -5.51 5.57 13.78
C SER A 89 -4.31 5.11 12.93
N GLY A 90 -3.68 6.02 12.17
CA GLY A 90 -2.51 5.72 11.34
C GLY A 90 -1.14 5.84 12.04
N ARG A 91 -1.09 6.35 13.28
CA ARG A 91 0.17 6.62 14.01
C ARG A 91 0.57 5.44 14.91
N ARG A 92 1.89 5.23 15.08
CA ARG A 92 2.42 4.28 16.09
C ARG A 92 2.20 4.89 17.49
N PRO A 93 1.90 4.10 18.54
CA PRO A 93 1.78 2.64 18.58
C PRO A 93 0.45 2.07 18.05
N LEU A 94 -0.48 2.91 17.64
CA LEU A 94 -1.87 2.55 17.46
C LEU A 94 -2.22 2.34 15.98
N LEU A 95 -1.82 1.20 15.39
CA LEU A 95 -2.73 0.54 14.46
C LEU A 95 -3.55 -0.46 15.29
N PRO A 96 -4.62 -0.01 15.96
CA PRO A 96 -5.35 -0.85 16.89
C PRO A 96 -6.00 -2.03 16.16
N GLN A 97 -6.27 -3.10 16.90
CA GLN A 97 -6.86 -4.30 16.33
C GLN A 97 -8.20 -4.06 15.67
N ASP A 98 -8.99 -3.18 16.29
CA ASP A 98 -10.31 -2.76 15.85
C ASP A 98 -10.30 -1.51 14.96
N GLY A 99 -9.14 -1.01 14.53
CA GLY A 99 -9.04 0.24 13.77
C GLY A 99 -9.86 0.24 12.47
N GLY A 100 -9.90 -0.89 11.75
CA GLY A 100 -10.78 -1.05 10.60
C GLY A 100 -12.26 -0.90 10.96
N LYS A 101 -12.72 -1.48 12.08
CA LYS A 101 -14.11 -1.32 12.55
C LYS A 101 -14.41 0.13 12.94
N LYS A 102 -13.46 0.84 13.55
CA LYS A 102 -13.60 2.27 13.89
C LYS A 102 -13.70 3.13 12.63
N LEU A 103 -12.80 2.93 11.66
CA LEU A 103 -12.82 3.62 10.38
C LEU A 103 -14.09 3.32 9.58
N LEU A 104 -14.59 2.07 9.60
CA LEU A 104 -15.86 1.72 8.97
C LEU A 104 -17.00 2.56 9.54
N ARG A 105 -17.13 2.63 10.88
CA ARG A 105 -18.17 3.44 11.53
C ARG A 105 -18.08 4.91 11.13
N LEU A 106 -16.89 5.51 11.23
CA LEU A 106 -16.62 6.89 10.79
C LEU A 106 -17.02 7.11 9.32
N GLY A 107 -16.65 6.20 8.43
CA GLY A 107 -16.99 6.31 7.00
C GLY A 107 -18.48 6.15 6.70
N LEU A 108 -19.23 5.43 7.55
CA LEU A 108 -20.68 5.27 7.42
C LEU A 108 -21.46 6.46 7.97
N GLU A 109 -20.94 7.16 8.96
CA GLU A 109 -21.54 8.37 9.54
C GLU A 109 -21.50 9.58 8.58
N ILE A 110 -20.54 9.61 7.66
CA ILE A 110 -20.43 10.67 6.65
C ILE A 110 -21.58 10.55 5.63
N LYS A 111 -22.56 11.45 5.73
CA LYS A 111 -23.74 11.53 4.86
C LYS A 111 -23.45 12.14 3.48
N ALA A 112 -22.37 11.71 2.82
CA ALA A 112 -22.05 12.12 1.45
C ALA A 112 -22.42 11.02 0.45
N ARG A 113 -23.08 11.37 -0.65
CA ARG A 113 -23.52 10.42 -1.70
C ARG A 113 -22.71 10.58 -2.97
N PHE A 114 -22.64 9.50 -3.73
CA PHE A 114 -22.11 9.52 -5.09
C PHE A 114 -23.06 10.31 -5.98
N ASP A 115 -22.50 11.14 -6.85
CA ASP A 115 -23.25 11.89 -7.87
C ASP A 115 -22.75 11.45 -9.26
N PRO A 116 -23.55 10.70 -10.04
CA PRO A 116 -23.13 10.21 -11.35
C PRO A 116 -22.91 11.33 -12.37
N ASN A 117 -23.45 12.52 -12.14
CA ASN A 117 -23.36 13.64 -13.09
C ASN A 117 -22.09 14.48 -12.88
N LYS A 118 -21.32 14.21 -11.83
CA LYS A 118 -20.08 14.93 -11.52
C LYS A 118 -18.85 14.14 -11.91
N GLU A 119 -18.01 14.75 -12.75
CA GLU A 119 -16.70 14.21 -13.11
C GLU A 119 -15.79 14.08 -11.87
N VAL A 120 -15.81 15.11 -11.00
CA VAL A 120 -15.12 15.09 -9.70
C VAL A 120 -16.14 15.11 -8.58
N GLN A 121 -16.10 14.07 -7.75
CA GLN A 121 -17.00 13.95 -6.61
C GLN A 121 -16.70 14.99 -5.52
N GLU A 122 -17.73 15.34 -4.76
CA GLU A 122 -17.62 16.26 -3.63
C GLU A 122 -16.50 15.84 -2.65
N PRO A 123 -15.74 16.80 -2.08
CA PRO A 123 -14.65 16.48 -1.18
C PRO A 123 -15.06 15.57 -0.02
N LEU A 124 -16.26 15.78 0.54
CA LEU A 124 -16.79 14.94 1.63
C LEU A 124 -17.06 13.50 1.19
N TYR A 125 -17.53 13.28 -0.04
CA TYR A 125 -17.67 11.93 -0.61
C TYR A 125 -16.32 11.28 -0.86
N ARG A 126 -15.34 12.02 -1.40
CA ARG A 126 -13.97 11.52 -1.60
C ARG A 126 -13.32 11.13 -0.26
N LEU A 127 -13.55 11.90 0.80
CA LEU A 127 -13.09 11.59 2.16
C LEU A 127 -13.75 10.32 2.70
N ARG A 128 -15.06 10.18 2.56
CA ARG A 128 -15.79 8.95 2.88
C ARG A 128 -15.19 7.73 2.19
N GLN A 129 -15.00 7.79 0.87
CA GLN A 129 -14.42 6.70 0.08
C GLN A 129 -12.98 6.37 0.48
N PHE A 130 -12.23 7.37 0.92
CA PHE A 130 -10.88 7.13 1.44
C PHE A 130 -10.90 6.37 2.77
N ILE A 131 -11.73 6.80 3.73
CA ILE A 131 -11.87 6.15 5.04
C ILE A 131 -12.35 4.71 4.89
N LEU A 132 -13.34 4.46 4.03
CA LEU A 132 -13.86 3.12 3.76
C LEU A 132 -12.79 2.19 3.16
N ARG A 133 -11.98 2.68 2.21
CA ARG A 133 -10.86 1.89 1.64
C ARG A 133 -9.78 1.60 2.67
N LEU A 134 -9.47 2.56 3.54
CA LEU A 134 -8.52 2.35 4.64
C LEU A 134 -9.02 1.28 5.63
N SER A 135 -10.33 1.28 5.91
CA SER A 135 -11.00 0.25 6.71
C SER A 135 -10.92 -1.13 6.05
N GLU A 136 -11.25 -1.24 4.76
CA GLU A 136 -11.26 -2.51 4.02
C GLU A 136 -9.88 -3.19 4.02
N HIS A 137 -8.81 -2.41 3.89
CA HIS A 137 -7.45 -2.93 3.81
C HIS A 137 -6.72 -2.95 5.17
N TRP A 138 -7.44 -2.74 6.27
CA TRP A 138 -6.86 -2.62 7.61
C TRP A 138 -5.97 -3.81 8.02
N ALA A 139 -6.41 -5.05 7.72
CA ALA A 139 -5.64 -6.25 8.00
C ALA A 139 -4.27 -6.25 7.28
N ARG A 140 -4.23 -5.79 6.03
CA ARG A 140 -3.00 -5.71 5.23
C ARG A 140 -2.05 -4.63 5.72
N HIS A 141 -2.59 -3.54 6.28
CA HIS A 141 -1.78 -2.50 6.95
C HIS A 141 -1.15 -2.99 8.26
N ARG A 142 -1.76 -4.01 8.88
CA ARG A 142 -1.35 -4.59 10.17
C ARG A 142 -0.57 -5.89 10.05
N LEU A 143 -0.39 -6.43 8.84
CA LEU A 143 0.23 -7.75 8.67
C LEU A 143 1.62 -7.83 9.33
N TRP A 144 2.43 -6.76 9.25
CA TRP A 144 3.74 -6.66 9.91
C TRP A 144 3.71 -6.65 11.44
N LEU A 145 2.56 -6.35 12.06
CA LEU A 145 2.38 -6.39 13.51
C LEU A 145 2.02 -7.79 14.01
N VAL A 146 1.35 -8.58 13.16
CA VAL A 146 0.80 -9.89 13.55
C VAL A 146 1.67 -11.05 13.06
N GLU A 147 2.40 -10.87 11.96
CA GLU A 147 3.22 -11.90 11.34
C GLU A 147 4.71 -11.64 11.62
N PRO A 148 5.37 -12.48 12.43
CA PRO A 148 6.81 -12.42 12.61
C PRO A 148 7.55 -12.52 11.28
N GLY A 149 8.54 -11.65 11.05
CA GLY A 149 9.35 -11.67 9.82
C GLY A 149 8.84 -10.77 8.70
N VAL A 150 7.59 -10.28 8.76
CA VAL A 150 7.12 -9.26 7.80
C VAL A 150 7.68 -7.88 8.18
N PRO A 151 8.47 -7.23 7.31
CA PRO A 151 9.17 -6.00 7.68
C PRO A 151 8.21 -4.80 7.76
N SER A 152 8.38 -3.95 8.78
CA SER A 152 7.84 -2.58 8.73
C SER A 152 8.69 -1.75 7.77
N THR A 153 8.15 -1.41 6.60
CA THR A 153 8.83 -0.52 5.66
C THR A 153 8.91 0.93 6.20
N ASN A 154 10.06 1.56 6.01
CA ASN A 154 10.30 2.97 6.29
C ASN A 154 10.99 3.64 5.09
N ASN A 155 11.22 4.95 5.16
CA ASN A 155 11.83 5.71 4.06
C ASN A 155 13.19 5.15 3.61
N ARG A 156 13.99 4.60 4.55
CA ARG A 156 15.29 3.99 4.24
C ARG A 156 15.13 2.65 3.51
N THR A 157 14.16 1.82 3.91
CA THR A 157 13.82 0.58 3.19
C THR A 157 13.38 0.88 1.77
N GLU A 158 12.51 1.88 1.59
CA GLU A 158 12.07 2.33 0.26
C GLU A 158 13.23 2.86 -0.58
N GLN A 159 14.11 3.71 -0.01
CA GLN A 159 15.29 4.16 -0.74
C GLN A 159 16.24 3.01 -1.12
N ALA A 160 16.37 1.98 -0.28
CA ALA A 160 17.17 0.81 -0.60
C ALA A 160 16.56 -0.02 -1.75
N ILE A 161 15.22 -0.11 -1.81
CA ILE A 161 14.48 -0.81 -2.88
C ILE A 161 14.49 0.01 -4.18
N CYS A 162 14.24 1.31 -4.09
CA CYS A 162 14.10 2.21 -5.25
C CYS A 162 15.43 2.69 -5.83
N ARG A 163 16.58 2.49 -5.15
CA ARG A 163 17.88 2.76 -5.75
C ARG A 163 18.14 1.72 -6.84
N PRO A 164 18.18 2.10 -8.13
CA PRO A 164 18.68 1.17 -9.13
C PRO A 164 20.14 0.88 -8.75
N LYS A 165 20.46 -0.38 -8.47
CA LYS A 165 21.86 -0.81 -8.62
C LYS A 165 22.16 -0.60 -10.08
N ALA A 166 23.03 0.35 -10.41
CA ALA A 166 23.69 0.36 -11.70
C ALA A 166 24.44 -0.99 -11.81
N VAL A 167 23.82 -1.98 -12.45
CA VAL A 167 24.49 -3.21 -12.81
C VAL A 167 25.44 -2.82 -13.93
N ARG A 168 26.72 -2.60 -13.57
CA ARG A 168 27.77 -2.60 -14.57
C ARG A 168 27.79 -4.01 -15.18
N PRO A 169 27.69 -4.17 -16.51
CA PRO A 169 27.76 -5.49 -17.10
C PRO A 169 29.13 -6.08 -16.79
N GLY A 170 29.18 -7.28 -16.21
CA GLY A 170 30.43 -8.05 -16.08
C GLY A 170 30.99 -8.32 -14.68
N ARG A 171 30.26 -8.11 -13.58
CA ARG A 171 30.69 -8.67 -12.26
C ARG A 171 29.56 -9.44 -11.58
N SER A 172 29.83 -10.73 -11.34
CA SER A 172 28.98 -11.61 -10.55
C SER A 172 28.70 -10.96 -9.19
N ALA A 173 27.43 -10.63 -8.94
CA ALA A 173 27.01 -10.00 -7.71
C ALA A 173 26.86 -11.07 -6.63
N VAL A 174 27.88 -11.23 -5.79
CA VAL A 174 27.74 -11.94 -4.52
C VAL A 174 26.70 -11.20 -3.69
N LEU A 175 25.51 -11.81 -3.55
CA LEU A 175 24.43 -11.35 -2.69
C LEU A 175 24.90 -11.44 -1.23
N ARG A 176 25.38 -10.31 -0.69
CA ARG A 176 25.59 -10.17 0.75
C ARG A 176 24.21 -10.06 1.42
N PRO A 177 23.90 -10.85 2.47
CA PRO A 177 22.62 -10.76 3.15
C PRO A 177 22.49 -9.39 3.80
N LEU A 178 21.43 -8.65 3.45
CA LEU A 178 20.99 -7.50 4.21
C LEU A 178 20.34 -8.02 5.49
N LEU A 179 21.16 -8.23 6.53
CA LEU A 179 20.68 -8.38 7.90
C LEU A 179 19.88 -7.12 8.25
N ALA A 180 18.56 -7.25 8.29
CA ALA A 180 17.67 -6.24 8.84
C ALA A 180 18.06 -6.05 10.31
N SER A 181 18.62 -4.89 10.64
CA SER A 181 18.91 -4.53 12.02
C SER A 181 17.61 -4.30 12.78
N ASN A 182 17.10 -5.38 13.39
CA ASN A 182 16.13 -5.29 14.47
C ASN A 182 16.81 -4.64 15.67
N ARG A 183 16.71 -3.31 15.80
CA ARG A 183 16.84 -2.66 17.10
C ARG A 183 15.44 -2.36 17.63
N PRO A 184 15.06 -2.86 18.82
CA PRO A 184 13.94 -2.30 19.54
C PRO A 184 14.36 -0.91 20.00
N PHE A 185 13.49 0.08 19.81
CA PHE A 185 13.63 1.36 20.49
C PHE A 185 12.45 1.52 21.43
N SER A 186 12.82 1.73 22.69
CA SER A 186 12.02 2.20 23.83
C SER A 186 11.19 3.44 23.49
#